data_AF-A0A955C7H9-F1
#
_entry.id   AF-A0A955C7H9-F1
#
_cell.length_a   1.000
_cell.length_b   1.000
_cell.length_c   1.000
_cell.angle_alpha   90.00
_cell.angle_beta   90.00
_cell.angle_gamma   90.00
#
_symmetry.space_group_name_H-M   'P 1'
#
loop_
_entity.id
_entity.type
_entity.pdbx_description
1 polymer ?
#
loop_
_entity_poly.entity_id
_entity_poly.type
_entity_poly.pdbx_seq_one_letter_code
_entity_poly.pdbx_strand_id
1 'polypeptide(L)'
;GALATIIGCIGIAMLSAVYLGKLLGLGKRVALLIGVGTGICGNSAIVAVAPLIDSDDEDLVLSVGTVNLFGLIAMLVLPAIGSMINISDNAFGIWAGTSVHAVPQAVAAGYAFSLEAGTMATLAKLVRVALLAPLVCVLAIYYARRHSAPTDRSMPVVVHYARLVPWFVWGFAAMATLGTLGLIPTMVFSPTESVRSWGIPESVSLTMVAAWCGKMLLIWAMAAIGLEVNVRVLGGVSGKALLCGLGASVILGAVSLLLVLILT
;
A
#
# COMPACT_ATOMS: atom_id res chain seq x y z
N GLY A 1 15.05 12.45 1.48
CA GLY A 1 15.15 11.00 1.19
C GLY A 1 13.82 10.39 0.81
N ALA A 2 12.93 10.16 1.80
CA ALA A 2 11.75 9.30 1.65
C ALA A 2 10.82 9.58 0.46
N LEU A 3 10.46 10.85 0.17
CA LEU A 3 9.62 11.19 -0.99
C LEU A 3 10.26 10.79 -2.33
N ALA A 4 11.55 11.04 -2.49
CA ALA A 4 12.29 10.66 -3.69
C ALA A 4 12.36 9.13 -3.83
N THR A 5 12.60 8.41 -2.71
CA THR A 5 12.53 6.94 -2.66
C THR A 5 11.16 6.45 -3.11
N ILE A 6 10.09 7.02 -2.58
CA ILE A 6 8.71 6.63 -2.91
C ILE A 6 8.42 6.80 -4.40
N ILE A 7 8.71 7.97 -4.97
CA ILE A 7 8.47 8.27 -6.39
C ILE A 7 9.31 7.35 -7.28
N GLY A 8 10.60 7.19 -6.97
CA GLY A 8 11.50 6.30 -7.70
C GLY A 8 11.00 4.86 -7.71
N CYS A 9 10.60 4.35 -6.54
CA CYS A 9 10.05 3.01 -6.41
C CYS A 9 8.76 2.79 -7.20
N ILE A 10 7.83 3.76 -7.25
CA ILE A 10 6.62 3.66 -8.08
C ILE A 10 7.00 3.51 -9.56
N GLY A 11 7.91 4.35 -10.05
CA GLY A 11 8.40 4.28 -11.43
C GLY A 11 9.07 2.94 -11.74
N ILE A 12 9.95 2.48 -10.86
CA ILE A 12 10.66 1.20 -10.99
C ILE A 12 9.70 0.01 -10.98
N ALA A 13 8.70 -0.01 -10.10
CA ALA A 13 7.70 -1.07 -10.06
C ALA A 13 6.92 -1.17 -11.38
N MET A 14 6.48 -0.03 -11.92
CA MET A 14 5.75 0.02 -13.19
C MET A 14 6.63 -0.39 -14.37
N LEU A 15 7.85 0.16 -14.46
CA LEU A 15 8.77 -0.12 -15.55
C LEU A 15 9.22 -1.58 -15.55
N SER A 16 9.56 -2.12 -14.38
CA SER A 16 9.98 -3.52 -14.24
C SER A 16 8.87 -4.48 -14.63
N ALA A 17 7.63 -4.27 -14.16
CA ALA A 17 6.51 -5.12 -14.52
C ALA A 17 6.17 -5.07 -16.02
N VAL A 18 6.16 -3.88 -16.64
CA VAL A 18 5.90 -3.76 -18.08
C VAL A 18 7.03 -4.40 -18.91
N TYR A 19 8.28 -4.21 -18.50
CA TYR A 19 9.44 -4.79 -19.18
C TYR A 19 9.46 -6.32 -19.08
N LEU A 20 9.31 -6.86 -17.85
CA LEU A 20 9.26 -8.29 -17.60
C LEU A 20 8.04 -8.94 -18.25
N GLY A 21 6.87 -8.28 -18.18
CA GLY A 21 5.67 -8.73 -18.85
C GLY A 21 5.86 -8.86 -20.36
N LYS A 22 6.54 -7.91 -21.00
CA LYS A 22 6.88 -8.00 -22.42
C LYS A 22 7.83 -9.16 -22.71
N LEU A 23 8.86 -9.37 -21.89
CA LEU A 23 9.82 -10.45 -22.05
C LEU A 23 9.17 -11.84 -21.89
N LEU A 24 8.21 -11.97 -20.98
CA LEU A 24 7.48 -13.21 -20.69
C LEU A 24 6.30 -13.45 -21.64
N GLY A 25 6.02 -12.51 -22.56
CA GLY A 25 4.87 -12.57 -23.46
C GLY A 25 3.54 -12.54 -22.70
N LEU A 26 3.45 -11.69 -21.67
CA LEU A 26 2.24 -11.40 -20.90
C LEU A 26 1.44 -10.27 -21.59
N GLY A 27 0.12 -10.30 -21.43
CA GLY A 27 -0.75 -9.23 -21.93
C GLY A 27 -0.34 -7.86 -21.37
N LYS A 28 -0.34 -6.83 -22.23
CA LYS A 28 0.08 -5.47 -21.84
C LYS A 28 -0.75 -4.91 -20.69
N ARG A 29 -2.05 -5.23 -20.65
CA ARG A 29 -2.99 -4.83 -19.60
C ARG A 29 -2.59 -5.47 -18.26
N VAL A 30 -2.47 -6.79 -18.19
CA VAL A 30 -2.00 -7.52 -16.99
C VAL A 30 -0.64 -7.00 -16.51
N ALA A 31 0.34 -6.83 -17.40
CA ALA A 31 1.67 -6.34 -17.02
C ALA A 31 1.62 -4.92 -16.41
N LEU A 32 0.79 -4.03 -16.96
CA LEU A 32 0.58 -2.70 -16.43
C LEU A 32 -0.15 -2.73 -15.09
N LEU A 33 -1.20 -3.54 -14.95
CA LEU A 33 -1.95 -3.69 -13.69
C LEU A 33 -1.08 -4.26 -12.57
N ILE A 34 -0.23 -5.27 -12.86
CA ILE A 34 0.77 -5.77 -11.90
C ILE A 34 1.70 -4.63 -11.48
N GLY A 35 2.24 -3.86 -12.43
CA GLY A 35 3.13 -2.74 -12.12
C GLY A 35 2.49 -1.66 -11.24
N VAL A 36 1.24 -1.29 -11.56
CA VAL A 36 0.46 -0.33 -10.78
C VAL A 36 0.15 -0.86 -9.38
N GLY A 37 -0.26 -2.12 -9.27
CA GLY A 37 -0.56 -2.77 -8.00
C GLY A 37 0.66 -2.88 -7.10
N THR A 38 1.80 -3.32 -7.65
CA THR A 38 3.09 -3.43 -6.95
C THR A 38 3.63 -2.06 -6.53
N GLY A 39 3.45 -1.01 -7.34
CA GLY A 39 4.00 0.32 -7.08
C GLY A 39 3.28 1.12 -5.98
N ILE A 40 1.95 1.00 -5.84
CA ILE A 40 1.16 1.92 -5.01
C ILE A 40 0.53 1.22 -3.79
N CYS A 41 -0.69 0.70 -3.95
CA CYS A 41 -1.51 0.18 -2.85
C CYS A 41 -2.21 -1.14 -3.20
N GLY A 42 -1.67 -1.89 -4.17
CA GLY A 42 -2.22 -3.17 -4.56
C GLY A 42 -3.57 -3.03 -5.25
N ASN A 43 -4.59 -3.68 -4.67
CA ASN A 43 -5.91 -3.88 -5.28
C ASN A 43 -6.62 -2.57 -5.60
N SER A 44 -6.56 -1.58 -4.70
CA SER A 44 -7.22 -0.29 -4.93
C SER A 44 -6.65 0.44 -6.15
N ALA A 45 -5.35 0.29 -6.43
CA ALA A 45 -4.72 0.87 -7.61
C ALA A 45 -5.10 0.12 -8.89
N ILE A 46 -5.15 -1.21 -8.83
CA ILE A 46 -5.57 -2.06 -9.94
C ILE A 46 -7.00 -1.72 -10.36
N VAL A 47 -7.94 -1.68 -9.40
CA VAL A 47 -9.36 -1.38 -9.65
C VAL A 47 -9.55 0.04 -10.18
N ALA A 48 -8.75 1.01 -9.72
CA ALA A 48 -8.83 2.38 -10.22
C ALA A 48 -8.31 2.53 -11.66
N VAL A 49 -7.31 1.75 -12.07
CA VAL A 49 -6.68 1.84 -13.39
C VAL A 49 -7.32 0.93 -14.42
N ALA A 50 -7.88 -0.22 -14.01
CA ALA A 50 -8.57 -1.18 -14.86
C ALA A 50 -9.53 -0.55 -15.90
N PRO A 51 -10.50 0.32 -15.52
CA PRO A 51 -11.42 0.91 -16.49
C PRO A 51 -10.75 1.91 -17.44
N LEU A 52 -9.60 2.48 -17.07
CA LEU A 52 -8.88 3.45 -17.93
C LEU A 52 -8.14 2.80 -19.08
N ILE A 53 -7.83 1.51 -18.95
CA ILE A 53 -7.09 0.73 -19.94
C ILE A 53 -7.96 -0.35 -20.59
N ASP A 54 -9.26 -0.31 -20.30
CA ASP A 54 -10.28 -1.21 -20.82
C ASP A 54 -9.93 -2.69 -20.51
N SER A 55 -9.52 -2.99 -19.27
CA SER A 55 -9.15 -4.36 -18.89
C SER A 55 -10.36 -5.20 -18.53
N ASP A 56 -10.35 -6.46 -18.99
CA ASP A 56 -11.39 -7.45 -18.69
C ASP A 56 -11.25 -8.02 -17.27
N ASP A 57 -12.29 -8.68 -16.76
CA ASP A 57 -12.31 -9.25 -15.41
C ASP A 57 -11.18 -10.29 -15.20
N GLU A 58 -10.82 -11.04 -16.24
CA GLU A 58 -9.72 -12.01 -16.17
C GLU A 58 -8.37 -11.31 -15.92
N ASP A 59 -8.10 -10.19 -16.60
CA ASP A 59 -6.90 -9.39 -16.37
C ASP A 59 -6.84 -8.87 -14.93
N LEU A 60 -8.00 -8.45 -14.40
CA LEU A 60 -8.13 -7.95 -13.04
C LEU A 60 -7.86 -9.06 -12.01
N VAL A 61 -8.48 -10.23 -12.18
CA VAL A 61 -8.28 -11.40 -11.30
C VAL A 61 -6.82 -11.86 -11.31
N LEU A 62 -6.20 -11.97 -12.49
CA LEU A 62 -4.79 -12.36 -12.63
C LEU A 62 -3.87 -11.36 -11.92
N SER A 63 -4.12 -10.07 -12.10
CA SER A 63 -3.28 -9.01 -11.53
C SER A 63 -3.45 -8.91 -10.01
N VAL A 64 -4.69 -8.91 -9.52
CA VAL A 64 -5.00 -8.87 -8.08
C VAL A 64 -4.45 -10.10 -7.38
N GLY A 65 -4.67 -11.31 -7.93
CA GLY A 65 -4.16 -12.56 -7.36
C GLY A 65 -2.63 -12.57 -7.25
N THR A 66 -1.95 -12.15 -8.33
CA THR A 66 -0.48 -12.06 -8.36
C THR A 66 0.05 -11.06 -7.32
N VAL A 67 -0.50 -9.85 -7.27
CA VAL A 67 -0.04 -8.80 -6.35
C VAL A 67 -0.35 -9.15 -4.90
N ASN A 68 -1.54 -9.70 -4.60
CA ASN A 68 -1.86 -10.14 -3.25
C ASN A 68 -0.94 -11.27 -2.76
N LEU A 69 -0.62 -12.24 -3.62
CA LEU A 69 0.29 -13.33 -3.28
C LEU A 69 1.67 -12.80 -2.86
N PHE A 70 2.30 -11.98 -3.71
CA PHE A 70 3.63 -11.48 -3.41
C PHE A 70 3.63 -10.42 -2.30
N GLY A 71 2.54 -9.68 -2.14
CA GLY A 71 2.35 -8.80 -0.98
C GLY A 71 2.30 -9.57 0.34
N LEU A 72 1.60 -10.70 0.37
CA LEU A 72 1.56 -11.60 1.53
C LEU A 72 2.94 -12.22 1.82
N ILE A 73 3.62 -12.71 0.78
CA ILE A 73 4.98 -13.25 0.93
C ILE A 73 5.92 -12.17 1.48
N ALA A 74 5.87 -10.95 0.92
CA ALA A 74 6.69 -9.84 1.39
C ALA A 74 6.39 -9.47 2.85
N MET A 75 5.10 -9.45 3.24
CA MET A 75 4.69 -9.18 4.63
C MET A 75 5.33 -10.15 5.62
N LEU A 76 5.43 -11.44 5.27
CA LEU A 76 5.99 -12.47 6.15
C LEU A 76 7.53 -12.50 6.11
N VAL A 77 8.11 -12.30 4.92
CA VAL A 77 9.55 -12.49 4.68
C VAL A 77 10.36 -11.24 5.06
N LEU A 78 9.86 -10.03 4.80
CA LEU A 78 10.62 -8.81 5.03
C LEU A 78 11.06 -8.62 6.50
N PRO A 79 10.20 -8.81 7.52
CA PRO A 79 10.64 -8.66 8.92
C PRO A 79 11.81 -9.60 9.27
N ALA A 80 11.77 -10.83 8.77
CA ALA A 80 12.86 -11.79 8.96
C ALA A 80 14.15 -11.30 8.29
N ILE A 81 14.08 -10.88 7.02
CA ILE A 81 15.25 -10.33 6.31
C ILE A 81 15.81 -9.10 7.03
N GLY A 82 14.94 -8.16 7.43
CA GLY A 82 15.31 -6.96 8.16
C GLY A 82 16.08 -7.28 9.44
N SER A 83 15.60 -8.26 10.22
CA SER A 83 16.26 -8.67 11.46
C SER A 83 17.63 -9.29 11.21
N MET A 84 17.78 -10.07 10.13
CA MET A 84 19.05 -10.69 9.75
C MET A 84 20.11 -9.67 9.35
N ILE A 85 19.72 -8.57 8.71
CA ILE A 85 20.63 -7.51 8.26
C ILE A 85 20.82 -6.40 9.31
N ASN A 86 20.20 -6.50 10.48
CA ASN A 86 20.23 -5.47 11.54
C ASN A 86 19.90 -4.06 11.03
N ILE A 87 18.90 -3.94 10.16
CA ILE A 87 18.41 -2.64 9.69
C ILE A 87 17.74 -1.87 10.84
N SER A 88 17.86 -0.54 10.84
CA SER A 88 17.20 0.29 11.86
C SER A 88 15.68 0.30 11.70
N ASP A 89 14.95 0.54 12.78
CA ASP A 89 13.48 0.59 12.81
C ASP A 89 12.90 1.57 11.78
N ASN A 90 13.49 2.77 11.69
CA ASN A 90 13.06 3.80 10.76
C ASN A 90 13.28 3.34 9.29
N ALA A 91 14.48 2.83 8.98
CA ALA A 91 14.80 2.33 7.66
C ALA A 91 13.91 1.14 7.27
N PHE A 92 13.69 0.19 8.19
CA PHE A 92 12.78 -0.93 7.97
C PHE A 92 11.35 -0.46 7.71
N GLY A 93 10.85 0.49 8.51
CA GLY A 93 9.52 1.05 8.34
C GLY A 93 9.32 1.66 6.95
N ILE A 94 10.28 2.48 6.48
CA ILE A 94 10.24 3.03 5.13
C ILE A 94 10.28 1.89 4.10
N TRP A 95 11.20 0.94 4.24
CA TRP A 95 11.37 -0.18 3.31
C TRP A 95 10.13 -1.08 3.20
N ALA A 96 9.49 -1.42 4.33
CA ALA A 96 8.24 -2.17 4.37
C ALA A 96 7.11 -1.37 3.70
N GLY A 97 6.98 -0.07 4.03
CA GLY A 97 6.00 0.83 3.41
C GLY A 97 6.16 1.00 1.90
N THR A 98 7.39 0.85 1.39
CA THR A 98 7.71 0.98 -0.04
C THR A 98 7.81 -0.35 -0.80
N SER A 99 7.90 -1.50 -0.13
CA SER A 99 8.10 -2.79 -0.81
C SER A 99 6.91 -3.73 -0.69
N VAL A 100 6.09 -3.57 0.36
CA VAL A 100 4.88 -4.36 0.54
C VAL A 100 3.72 -3.72 -0.21
N HIS A 101 2.93 -4.52 -0.91
CA HIS A 101 1.99 -4.03 -1.93
C HIS A 101 0.71 -3.44 -1.34
N ALA A 102 0.05 -4.11 -0.41
CA ALA A 102 -1.17 -3.60 0.22
C ALA A 102 -0.86 -2.80 1.50
N VAL A 103 -1.74 -1.85 1.83
CA VAL A 103 -1.64 -1.05 3.06
C VAL A 103 -1.61 -1.90 4.32
N PRO A 104 -2.60 -2.78 4.56
CA PRO A 104 -2.64 -3.51 5.82
C PRO A 104 -1.47 -4.51 5.95
N GLN A 105 -1.02 -5.11 4.85
CA GLN A 105 0.18 -5.95 4.81
C GLN A 105 1.45 -5.19 5.22
N ALA A 106 1.65 -3.96 4.70
CA ALA A 106 2.83 -3.15 5.01
C ALA A 106 2.87 -2.73 6.47
N VAL A 107 1.71 -2.29 6.99
CA VAL A 107 1.55 -1.89 8.39
C VAL A 107 1.85 -3.06 9.32
N ALA A 108 1.37 -4.26 8.98
CA ALA A 108 1.62 -5.45 9.79
C ALA A 108 3.06 -5.93 9.74
N ALA A 109 3.72 -5.90 8.59
CA ALA A 109 5.15 -6.17 8.49
C ALA A 109 5.96 -5.20 9.37
N GLY A 110 5.62 -3.91 9.33
CA GLY A 110 6.22 -2.87 10.16
C GLY A 110 6.05 -3.15 11.66
N TYR A 111 4.81 -3.37 12.12
CA TYR A 111 4.54 -3.65 13.55
C TYR A 111 5.05 -5.01 14.02
N ALA A 112 5.21 -5.99 13.13
CA ALA A 112 5.87 -7.25 13.44
C ALA A 112 7.38 -7.08 13.69
N PHE A 113 7.99 -6.03 13.12
CA PHE A 113 9.38 -5.68 13.36
C PHE A 113 9.55 -4.83 14.63
N SER A 114 8.86 -3.69 14.70
CA SER A 114 8.81 -2.85 15.92
C SER A 114 7.67 -1.83 15.88
N LEU A 115 7.38 -1.19 17.02
CA LEU A 115 6.36 -0.14 17.10
C LEU A 115 6.72 1.09 16.25
N GLU A 116 7.99 1.47 16.25
CA GLU A 116 8.49 2.60 15.47
C GLU A 116 8.46 2.30 13.97
N ALA A 117 8.91 1.11 13.58
CA ALA A 117 8.83 0.62 12.21
C ALA A 117 7.40 0.59 11.67
N GLY A 118 6.44 0.10 12.46
CA GLY A 118 5.01 0.09 12.07
C GLY A 118 4.46 1.49 11.81
N THR A 119 4.86 2.46 12.64
CA THR A 119 4.47 3.86 12.47
C THR A 119 5.06 4.46 11.19
N MET A 120 6.35 4.23 10.94
CA MET A 120 7.03 4.70 9.73
C MET A 120 6.51 4.02 8.46
N ALA A 121 6.21 2.72 8.51
CA ALA A 121 5.58 1.99 7.40
C ALA A 121 4.21 2.55 7.07
N THR A 122 3.39 2.85 8.09
CA THR A 122 2.08 3.47 7.91
C THR A 122 2.21 4.83 7.20
N LEU A 123 3.15 5.67 7.65
CA LEU A 123 3.41 6.98 7.05
C LEU A 123 3.85 6.86 5.58
N ALA A 124 4.88 6.06 5.30
CA ALA A 124 5.38 5.86 3.94
C ALA A 124 4.28 5.35 2.99
N LYS A 125 3.40 4.47 3.50
CA LYS A 125 2.31 3.90 2.72
C LYS A 125 1.19 4.90 2.43
N LEU A 126 0.84 5.74 3.38
CA LEU A 126 -0.16 6.80 3.18
C LEU A 126 0.30 7.84 2.18
N VAL A 127 1.59 8.20 2.20
CA VAL A 127 2.19 9.06 1.17
C VAL A 127 2.03 8.42 -0.22
N ARG A 128 2.27 7.10 -0.36
CA ARG A 128 2.01 6.38 -1.61
C ARG A 128 0.56 6.38 -2.05
N VAL A 129 -0.37 6.15 -1.13
CA VAL A 129 -1.81 6.18 -1.44
C VAL A 129 -2.21 7.58 -1.93
N ALA A 130 -1.67 8.66 -1.33
CA ALA A 130 -1.91 10.01 -1.80
C ALA A 130 -1.39 10.25 -3.23
N LEU A 131 -0.30 9.57 -3.61
CA LEU A 131 0.25 9.60 -4.98
C LEU A 131 -0.53 8.75 -6.00
N LEU A 132 -1.57 8.02 -5.58
CA LEU A 132 -2.51 7.36 -6.51
C LEU A 132 -3.21 8.39 -7.41
N ALA A 133 -3.74 9.45 -6.82
CA ALA A 133 -4.49 10.47 -7.54
C ALA A 133 -3.71 11.11 -8.71
N PRO A 134 -2.45 11.57 -8.55
CA PRO A 134 -1.68 12.12 -9.65
C PRO A 134 -1.31 11.06 -10.69
N LEU A 135 -1.01 9.82 -10.28
CA LEU A 135 -0.75 8.74 -11.24
C LEU A 135 -1.98 8.49 -12.13
N VAL A 136 -3.16 8.38 -11.52
CA VAL A 136 -4.41 8.15 -12.26
C VAL A 136 -4.70 9.31 -13.22
N CYS A 137 -4.44 10.56 -12.82
CA CYS A 137 -4.53 11.72 -13.72
C CYS A 137 -3.62 11.56 -14.96
N VAL A 138 -2.35 11.22 -14.73
CA VAL A 138 -1.36 11.07 -15.81
C VAL A 138 -1.75 9.94 -16.76
N LEU A 139 -2.17 8.79 -16.23
CA LEU A 139 -2.62 7.65 -17.03
C LEU A 139 -3.90 7.97 -17.81
N ALA A 140 -4.87 8.64 -17.20
CA ALA A 140 -6.09 9.06 -17.88
C ALA A 140 -5.79 9.99 -19.07
N ILE A 141 -4.91 11.00 -18.88
CA ILE A 141 -4.48 11.90 -19.96
C ILE A 141 -3.75 11.13 -21.07
N TYR A 142 -2.86 10.21 -20.69
CA TYR A 142 -2.08 9.41 -21.65
C TYR A 142 -2.97 8.51 -22.51
N TYR A 143 -3.91 7.79 -21.89
CA TYR A 143 -4.82 6.89 -22.59
C TYR A 143 -5.88 7.64 -23.41
N ALA A 144 -6.39 8.78 -22.91
CA ALA A 144 -7.31 9.65 -23.67
C ALA A 144 -6.67 10.17 -24.96
N ARG A 145 -5.40 10.60 -24.91
CA ARG A 145 -4.66 11.07 -26.09
C ARG A 145 -4.37 9.96 -27.11
N ARG A 146 -4.25 8.71 -26.67
CA ARG A 146 -3.99 7.54 -27.53
C ARG A 146 -5.25 7.01 -28.23
N HIS A 147 -6.42 7.17 -27.62
CA HIS A 147 -7.70 6.67 -28.14
C HIS A 147 -8.57 7.76 -28.80
N SER A 148 -8.09 9.00 -28.86
CA SER A 148 -8.77 10.05 -29.62
C SER A 148 -8.53 9.88 -31.12
N ALA A 149 -9.51 9.29 -31.81
CA ALA A 149 -9.71 9.55 -33.24
C ALA A 149 -10.02 11.05 -33.46
N PRO A 150 -9.79 11.63 -34.66
CA PRO A 150 -9.86 13.08 -34.91
C PRO A 150 -11.25 13.73 -34.82
N THR A 151 -12.25 13.10 -34.23
CA THR A 151 -13.63 13.57 -34.29
C THR A 151 -14.28 13.60 -32.92
N ASP A 152 -14.42 14.83 -32.46
CA ASP A 152 -15.47 15.37 -31.60
C ASP A 152 -15.30 15.25 -30.06
N ARG A 153 -15.30 16.45 -29.47
CA ARG A 153 -15.44 16.83 -28.04
C ARG A 153 -14.26 16.60 -27.09
N SER A 154 -13.45 17.65 -27.02
CA SER A 154 -12.79 18.14 -25.81
C SER A 154 -13.80 18.30 -24.66
N MET A 155 -14.10 17.21 -23.94
CA MET A 155 -14.56 17.36 -22.56
C MET A 155 -13.32 17.58 -21.69
N PRO A 156 -13.25 18.66 -20.90
CA PRO A 156 -12.22 18.76 -19.88
C PRO A 156 -12.40 17.56 -18.94
N VAL A 157 -11.37 16.73 -18.81
CA VAL A 157 -11.35 15.69 -17.77
C VAL A 157 -11.26 16.44 -16.44
N VAL A 158 -12.40 16.77 -15.85
CA VAL A 158 -12.47 17.42 -14.54
C VAL A 158 -12.15 16.36 -13.50
N VAL A 159 -10.87 16.17 -13.23
CA VAL A 159 -10.42 15.21 -12.24
C VAL A 159 -10.72 15.77 -10.84
N HIS A 160 -11.77 15.26 -10.20
CA HIS A 160 -12.06 15.58 -8.81
C HIS A 160 -11.06 14.85 -7.90
N TYR A 161 -9.86 15.42 -7.73
CA TYR A 161 -8.77 14.83 -6.94
C TYR A 161 -9.20 14.35 -5.55
N ALA A 162 -10.12 15.07 -4.90
CA ALA A 162 -10.71 14.71 -3.61
C ALA A 162 -11.49 13.38 -3.61
N ARG A 163 -12.00 12.93 -4.77
CA ARG A 163 -12.67 11.63 -4.92
C ARG A 163 -11.70 10.49 -5.27
N LEU A 164 -10.50 10.78 -5.77
CA LEU A 164 -9.50 9.75 -6.09
C LEU A 164 -8.66 9.33 -4.90
N VAL A 165 -8.38 10.27 -3.99
CA VAL A 165 -7.72 9.94 -2.73
C VAL A 165 -8.76 9.27 -1.82
N PRO A 166 -8.54 8.04 -1.36
CA PRO A 166 -9.45 7.38 -0.44
C PRO A 166 -9.72 8.25 0.79
N TRP A 167 -10.98 8.36 1.19
CA TRP A 167 -11.41 9.28 2.25
C TRP A 167 -10.67 9.09 3.59
N PHE A 168 -10.20 7.87 3.88
CA PHE A 168 -9.42 7.56 5.09
C PHE A 168 -8.08 8.32 5.16
N VAL A 169 -7.48 8.69 4.01
CA VAL A 169 -6.24 9.48 3.98
C VAL A 169 -6.48 10.88 4.54
N TRP A 170 -7.63 11.47 4.24
CA TRP A 170 -8.03 12.76 4.81
C TRP A 170 -8.26 12.66 6.31
N GLY A 171 -8.92 11.59 6.76
CA GLY A 171 -9.10 11.31 8.19
C GLY A 171 -7.75 11.17 8.91
N PHE A 172 -6.80 10.44 8.33
CA PHE A 172 -5.44 10.32 8.87
C PHE A 172 -4.74 11.69 8.94
N ALA A 173 -4.77 12.48 7.85
CA ALA A 173 -4.13 13.79 7.83
C ALA A 173 -4.73 14.76 8.87
N ALA A 174 -6.05 14.74 9.04
CA ALA A 174 -6.73 15.52 10.07
C ALA A 174 -6.31 15.09 11.49
N MET A 175 -6.30 13.78 11.77
CA MET A 175 -5.89 13.29 13.09
C MET A 175 -4.40 13.52 13.37
N ALA A 176 -3.54 13.36 12.37
CA ALA A 176 -2.12 13.63 12.49
C ALA A 176 -1.87 15.12 12.80
N THR A 177 -2.53 16.03 12.08
CA THR A 177 -2.41 17.48 12.35
C THR A 177 -2.95 17.86 13.72
N LEU A 178 -4.11 17.33 14.14
CA LEU A 178 -4.64 17.55 15.49
C LEU A 178 -3.68 17.03 16.58
N GLY A 179 -3.08 15.85 16.35
CA GLY A 179 -2.08 15.28 17.24
C GLY A 179 -0.80 16.12 17.32
N THR A 180 -0.27 16.55 16.17
CA THR A 180 0.93 17.40 16.10
C THR A 180 0.71 18.77 16.76
N LEU A 181 -0.49 19.35 16.63
CA LEU A 181 -0.84 20.62 17.26
C LEU A 181 -1.21 20.49 18.75
N GLY A 182 -1.22 19.27 19.30
CA GLY A 182 -1.62 19.03 20.70
C GLY A 182 -3.09 19.35 20.98
N LEU A 183 -3.93 19.40 19.95
CA LEU A 183 -5.35 19.77 20.04
C LEU A 183 -6.25 18.60 20.45
N ILE A 184 -5.68 17.43 20.73
CA ILE A 184 -6.43 16.26 21.20
C ILE A 184 -6.65 16.44 22.71
N PRO A 185 -7.91 16.63 23.17
CA PRO A 185 -8.19 16.83 24.59
C PRO A 185 -7.72 15.62 25.41
N THR A 186 -6.90 15.86 26.43
CA THR A 186 -6.56 14.86 27.44
C THR A 186 -7.75 14.68 28.39
N MET A 187 -8.86 14.14 27.88
CA MET A 187 -9.93 13.67 28.75
C MET A 187 -9.42 12.43 29.48
N VAL A 188 -9.19 12.57 30.78
CA VAL A 188 -8.78 11.49 31.67
C VAL A 188 -10.00 11.04 32.44
N PHE A 189 -10.33 9.77 32.29
CA PHE A 189 -11.37 9.09 33.05
C PHE A 189 -10.70 8.31 34.18
N SER A 190 -11.26 8.40 35.39
CA SER A 190 -10.87 7.58 36.53
C SER A 190 -11.87 6.43 36.67
N PRO A 191 -11.49 5.18 36.35
CA PRO A 191 -12.42 4.05 36.43
C PRO A 191 -12.84 3.76 37.88
N THR A 192 -14.11 3.39 38.07
CA THR A 192 -14.66 2.91 39.34
C THR A 192 -13.94 1.64 39.81
N GLU A 193 -13.86 1.40 41.13
CA GLU A 193 -13.10 0.28 41.71
C GLU A 193 -13.47 -1.10 41.16
N SER A 194 -14.74 -1.34 40.80
CA SER A 194 -15.20 -2.59 40.19
C SER A 194 -14.50 -2.89 38.85
N VAL A 195 -14.20 -1.86 38.07
CA VAL A 195 -13.55 -1.95 36.75
C VAL A 195 -12.03 -2.12 36.90
N ARG A 196 -11.44 -1.65 38.00
CA ARG A 196 -10.01 -1.81 38.31
C ARG A 196 -9.59 -3.28 38.47
N SER A 197 -10.50 -4.13 38.94
CA SER A 197 -10.27 -5.58 39.07
C SER A 197 -10.00 -6.30 37.73
N TRP A 198 -10.27 -5.64 36.59
CA TRP A 198 -10.04 -6.16 35.24
C TRP A 198 -8.64 -5.79 34.69
N GLY A 199 -7.76 -5.22 35.53
CA GLY A 199 -6.39 -4.85 35.14
C GLY A 199 -6.28 -3.53 34.37
N ILE A 200 -7.26 -2.65 34.50
CA ILE A 200 -7.28 -1.34 33.83
C ILE A 200 -6.51 -0.31 34.69
N PRO A 201 -5.60 0.50 34.10
CA PRO A 201 -4.83 1.50 34.84
C PRO A 201 -5.70 2.59 35.48
N GLU A 202 -5.18 3.22 36.54
CA GLU A 202 -5.93 4.20 37.37
C GLU A 202 -6.38 5.46 36.62
N SER A 203 -5.66 5.81 35.55
CA SER A 203 -6.02 6.90 34.65
C SER A 203 -6.12 6.36 33.23
N VAL A 204 -7.31 6.49 32.62
CA VAL A 204 -7.54 6.13 31.22
C VAL A 204 -7.74 7.40 30.43
N SER A 205 -6.84 7.69 29.50
CA SER A 205 -7.01 8.81 28.57
C SER A 205 -7.79 8.39 27.33
N LEU A 206 -8.47 9.34 26.68
CA LEU A 206 -9.09 9.13 25.36
C LEU A 206 -8.09 8.57 24.33
N THR A 207 -6.82 9.00 24.39
CA THR A 207 -5.76 8.52 23.51
C THR A 207 -5.41 7.05 23.73
N MET A 208 -5.44 6.56 24.97
CA MET A 208 -5.24 5.14 25.27
C MET A 208 -6.40 4.28 24.74
N VAL A 209 -7.64 4.76 24.91
CA VAL A 209 -8.83 4.07 24.37
C VAL A 209 -8.74 4.02 22.84
N ALA A 210 -8.44 5.14 22.18
CA ALA A 210 -8.27 5.20 20.74
C ALA A 210 -7.15 4.27 20.24
N ALA A 211 -6.01 4.22 20.94
CA ALA A 211 -4.91 3.32 20.61
C ALA A 211 -5.30 1.84 20.76
N TRP A 212 -6.03 1.50 21.82
CA TRP A 212 -6.52 0.13 22.04
C TRP A 212 -7.53 -0.28 20.96
N CYS A 213 -8.52 0.58 20.66
CA CYS A 213 -9.47 0.36 19.58
C CYS A 213 -8.75 0.19 18.23
N GLY A 214 -7.78 1.06 17.93
CA GLY A 214 -6.97 0.98 16.72
C GLY A 214 -6.21 -0.35 16.61
N LYS A 215 -5.62 -0.83 17.73
CA LYS A 215 -4.96 -2.15 17.78
C LYS A 215 -5.95 -3.29 17.53
N MET A 216 -7.13 -3.26 18.13
CA MET A 216 -8.15 -4.31 17.91
C MET A 216 -8.63 -4.34 16.46
N LEU A 217 -8.90 -3.17 15.88
CA LEU A 217 -9.26 -3.03 14.47
C LEU A 217 -8.15 -3.53 13.53
N LEU A 218 -6.88 -3.25 13.86
CA LEU A 218 -5.75 -3.75 13.11
C LEU A 218 -5.67 -5.28 13.14
N ILE A 219 -5.90 -5.90 14.31
CA ILE A 219 -5.93 -7.37 14.46
C ILE A 219 -7.04 -7.98 13.58
N TRP A 220 -8.25 -7.40 13.61
CA TRP A 220 -9.35 -7.85 12.75
C TRP A 220 -9.04 -7.66 11.27
N ALA A 221 -8.40 -6.55 10.90
CA ALA A 221 -7.94 -6.32 9.53
C ALA A 221 -6.92 -7.38 9.09
N MET A 222 -6.00 -7.79 9.97
CA MET A 222 -5.03 -8.86 9.67
C MET A 222 -5.68 -10.22 9.50
N ALA A 223 -6.65 -10.54 10.37
CA ALA A 223 -7.44 -11.75 10.22
C ALA A 223 -8.21 -11.75 8.87
N ALA A 224 -8.77 -10.61 8.49
CA ALA A 224 -9.49 -10.45 7.23
C ALA A 224 -8.57 -10.63 6.00
N ILE A 225 -7.34 -10.10 6.01
CA ILE A 225 -6.36 -10.33 4.91
C ILE A 225 -6.10 -11.83 4.73
N GLY A 226 -5.98 -12.59 5.84
CA GLY A 226 -5.79 -14.03 5.77
C GLY A 226 -6.95 -14.76 5.08
N LEU A 227 -8.18 -14.28 5.30
CA LEU A 227 -9.38 -14.79 4.65
C LEU A 227 -9.54 -14.33 3.18
N GLU A 228 -8.90 -13.23 2.80
CA GLU A 228 -8.89 -12.72 1.42
C GLU A 228 -8.06 -13.62 0.48
N VAL A 229 -7.15 -14.43 1.01
CA VAL A 229 -6.29 -15.33 0.22
C VAL A 229 -7.11 -16.50 -0.34
N ASN A 230 -7.68 -16.27 -1.52
CA ASN A 230 -8.42 -17.29 -2.23
C ASN A 230 -7.47 -18.21 -3.01
N VAL A 231 -7.20 -19.39 -2.45
CA VAL A 231 -6.36 -20.44 -3.08
C VAL A 231 -6.87 -20.88 -4.45
N ARG A 232 -8.18 -20.75 -4.72
CA ARG A 232 -8.75 -21.07 -6.03
C ARG A 232 -8.40 -20.00 -7.07
N VAL A 233 -8.35 -18.73 -6.67
CA VAL A 233 -7.88 -17.63 -7.53
C VAL A 233 -6.39 -17.81 -7.83
N LEU A 234 -5.59 -18.22 -6.84
CA LEU A 234 -4.17 -18.52 -7.01
C LEU A 234 -3.93 -19.66 -8.01
N GLY A 235 -4.78 -20.69 -8.00
CA GLY A 235 -4.70 -21.80 -8.95
C GLY A 235 -5.01 -21.41 -10.41
N GLY A 236 -5.71 -20.29 -10.63
CA GLY A 236 -6.00 -19.76 -11.97
C GLY A 236 -4.96 -18.78 -12.51
N VAL A 237 -3.94 -18.41 -11.73
CA VAL A 237 -2.95 -17.41 -12.16
C VAL A 237 -1.99 -18.01 -13.17
N SER A 238 -1.84 -17.36 -14.33
CA SER A 238 -0.85 -17.74 -15.34
C SER A 238 0.57 -17.71 -14.75
N GLY A 239 1.37 -18.75 -15.01
CA GLY A 239 2.77 -18.79 -14.57
C GLY A 239 3.61 -17.60 -15.05
N LYS A 240 3.24 -17.01 -16.22
CA LYS A 240 3.85 -15.78 -16.73
C LYS A 240 3.55 -14.57 -15.83
N ALA A 241 2.32 -14.46 -15.34
CA ALA A 241 1.93 -13.40 -14.41
C ALA A 241 2.65 -13.55 -13.07
N LEU A 242 2.77 -14.79 -12.56
CA LEU A 242 3.54 -15.07 -11.34
C LEU A 242 5.03 -14.70 -11.49
N LEU A 243 5.67 -15.09 -12.59
CA LEU A 243 7.08 -14.72 -12.85
C LEU A 243 7.25 -13.20 -12.98
N CYS A 244 6.33 -12.53 -13.67
CA CYS A 244 6.33 -11.07 -13.80
C CYS A 244 6.17 -10.39 -12.43
N GLY A 245 5.21 -10.84 -11.62
CA GLY A 245 4.95 -10.32 -10.29
C GLY A 245 6.10 -10.57 -9.32
N LEU A 246 6.70 -11.76 -9.35
CA LEU A 246 7.88 -12.09 -8.56
C LEU A 246 9.04 -11.16 -8.92
N GLY A 247 9.36 -11.05 -10.21
CA GLY A 247 10.45 -10.21 -10.68
C GLY A 247 10.24 -8.74 -10.33
N ALA A 248 9.05 -8.19 -10.57
CA ALA A 248 8.72 -6.82 -10.21
C ALA A 248 8.80 -6.59 -8.69
N SER A 249 8.33 -7.53 -7.87
CA SER A 249 8.37 -7.45 -6.41
C SER A 249 9.80 -7.52 -5.86
N VAL A 250 10.63 -8.42 -6.39
CA VAL A 250 12.05 -8.56 -6.01
C VAL A 250 12.84 -7.33 -6.41
N ILE A 251 12.65 -6.82 -7.64
CA ILE A 251 13.30 -5.60 -8.11
C ILE A 251 12.89 -4.41 -7.23
N LEU A 252 11.58 -4.25 -6.98
CA LEU A 252 11.08 -3.18 -6.11
C LEU A 252 11.69 -3.29 -4.70
N GLY A 253 11.66 -4.47 -4.10
CA GLY A 253 12.19 -4.69 -2.75
C GLY A 253 13.69 -4.40 -2.66
N ALA A 254 14.48 -4.88 -3.62
CA ALA A 254 15.92 -4.68 -3.66
C ALA A 254 16.30 -3.21 -3.89
N VAL A 255 15.67 -2.56 -4.88
CA VAL A 255 15.94 -1.15 -5.18
C VAL A 255 15.45 -0.26 -4.05
N SER A 256 14.30 -0.57 -3.45
CA SER A 256 13.82 0.16 -2.30
C SER A 256 14.76 0.02 -1.10
N LEU A 257 15.29 -1.17 -0.83
CA LEU A 257 16.25 -1.38 0.25
C LEU A 257 17.50 -0.54 0.01
N LEU A 258 18.05 -0.60 -1.19
CA LEU A 258 19.24 0.16 -1.58
C LEU A 258 19.01 1.68 -1.44
N LEU A 259 17.86 2.18 -1.91
CA LEU A 259 17.53 3.60 -1.78
C LEU A 259 17.33 4.02 -0.32
N VAL A 260 16.75 3.17 0.52
CA VAL A 260 16.63 3.45 1.95
C VAL A 260 18.03 3.52 2.57
N LEU A 261 18.85 2.49 2.40
CA LEU A 261 20.20 2.43 2.98
C LEU A 261 21.14 3.57 2.54
N ILE A 262 20.91 4.17 1.35
CA ILE A 262 21.70 5.32 0.88
C ILE A 262 21.15 6.64 1.41
N LEU A 263 19.83 6.75 1.63
CA LEU A 263 19.14 8.02 1.91
C LEU A 263 18.70 8.18 3.37
N THR A 264 18.96 7.20 4.24
CA THR A 264 18.69 7.20 5.69
C THR A 264 19.92 6.75 6.45
#